data_AF-A0A663MUY8-F1
#
_entry.id   AF-A0A663MUY8-F1
#
_cell.length_a   1.000
_cell.length_b   1.000
_cell.length_c   1.000
_cell.angle_alpha   90.00
_cell.angle_beta   90.00
_cell.angle_gamma   90.00
#
_symmetry.space_group_name_H-M   'P 1'
#
loop_
_entity.id
_entity.type
_entity.pdbx_description
1 polymer ?
#
loop_
_entity_poly.entity_id
_entity_poly.type
_entity_poly.pdbx_seq_one_letter_code
_entity_poly.pdbx_strand_id
1 'polypeptide(L)'
;LGLNRLLSNGSYEAAFPLHENSIRTHGAENHRHLLYECWASWGVWYKYQPLDLVRRYFGEKIGLYFAWLGWYTGMLFPAAFIGLFVFLYGVTTLNHYLVWVVKHLNAICT
;
A
#
# COMPACT_ATOMS: atom_id res chain seq x y z
N LEU A 1 13.92 -31.27 11.42
CA LEU A 1 13.12 -32.52 11.33
C LEU A 1 12.30 -32.84 12.60
N GLY A 2 12.29 -32.01 13.65
CA GLY A 2 11.61 -32.34 14.92
C GLY A 2 10.19 -31.77 15.08
N LEU A 3 10.03 -30.45 15.10
CA LEU A 3 8.76 -29.81 15.50
C LEU A 3 7.62 -29.99 14.47
N ASN A 4 7.91 -29.84 13.18
CA ASN A 4 6.89 -29.93 12.12
C ASN A 4 6.25 -31.32 12.03
N ARG A 5 6.99 -32.39 12.38
CA ARG A 5 6.45 -33.76 12.42
C ARG A 5 5.50 -33.98 13.61
N LEU A 6 5.78 -33.33 14.74
CA LEU A 6 4.95 -33.42 15.94
C LEU A 6 3.64 -32.61 15.78
N LEU A 7 3.71 -31.49 15.06
CA LEU A 7 2.54 -30.74 14.60
C LEU A 7 1.72 -31.56 13.59
N SER A 8 2.36 -32.17 12.58
CA SER A 8 1.63 -32.96 11.56
C SER A 8 0.98 -34.23 12.10
N ASN A 9 1.57 -34.82 13.15
CA ASN A 9 1.02 -36.01 13.80
C ASN A 9 -0.07 -35.70 14.84
N GLY A 10 -0.46 -34.42 15.03
CA GLY A 10 -1.47 -34.01 16.00
C GLY A 10 -1.04 -34.14 17.46
N SER A 11 0.25 -34.34 17.73
CA SER A 11 0.79 -34.40 19.11
C SER A 11 0.98 -33.00 19.71
N TYR A 12 1.20 -31.99 18.88
CA TYR A 12 1.10 -30.58 19.25
C TYR A 12 -0.02 -29.91 18.44
N GLU A 13 -0.87 -29.14 19.12
CA GLU A 13 -1.96 -28.37 18.50
C GLU A 13 -1.40 -27.21 17.66
N ALA A 14 -0.44 -26.45 18.21
CA ALA A 14 0.19 -25.35 17.52
C ALA A 14 1.51 -24.91 18.17
N ALA A 15 2.36 -24.25 17.39
CA ALA A 15 3.59 -23.62 17.86
C ALA A 15 3.68 -22.21 17.26
N PHE A 16 3.71 -21.21 18.13
CA PHE A 16 3.85 -19.81 17.75
C PHE A 16 4.96 -19.16 18.58
N PRO A 17 5.76 -18.26 17.99
CA PRO A 17 6.71 -17.47 18.77
C PRO A 17 5.96 -16.61 19.78
N LEU A 18 6.50 -16.50 21.00
CA LEU A 18 5.94 -15.62 22.01
C LEU A 18 6.13 -14.18 21.54
N HIS A 19 5.03 -13.45 21.41
CA HIS A 19 5.07 -12.05 21.07
C HIS A 19 5.50 -11.24 22.32
N GLU A 20 6.40 -10.28 22.17
CA GLU A 20 6.83 -9.43 23.30
C GLU A 20 5.62 -8.63 23.82
N ASN A 21 5.33 -8.80 25.12
CA ASN A 21 4.17 -8.24 25.79
C ASN A 21 4.53 -6.88 26.42
N SER A 22 3.92 -5.80 25.94
CA SER A 22 3.46 -4.65 26.73
C SER A 22 3.29 -3.43 25.81
N ILE A 23 2.04 -3.07 25.55
CA ILE A 23 1.67 -1.83 24.86
C ILE A 23 1.79 -0.62 25.83
N ARG A 24 2.17 -0.84 27.10
CA ARG A 24 1.97 0.10 28.22
C ARG A 24 3.21 0.41 29.07
N THR A 25 4.38 -0.14 28.78
CA THR A 25 5.60 0.21 29.52
C THR A 25 6.26 1.42 28.88
N HIS A 26 6.16 2.55 29.58
CA HIS A 26 6.95 3.75 29.33
C HIS A 26 8.44 3.40 29.39
N GLY A 27 9.07 3.29 28.23
CA GLY A 27 10.50 3.05 28.07
C GLY A 27 10.83 3.04 26.59
N ALA A 28 11.89 3.76 26.22
CA ALA A 28 12.32 4.04 24.85
C ALA A 28 12.72 2.80 23.99
N GLU A 29 12.36 1.59 24.43
CA GLU A 29 12.86 0.29 23.95
C GLU A 29 11.74 -0.59 23.35
N ASN A 30 10.51 -0.09 23.17
CA ASN A 30 9.43 -0.88 22.56
C ASN A 30 9.40 -0.67 21.04
N HIS A 31 10.20 -1.45 20.29
CA HIS A 31 10.21 -1.46 18.82
C HIS A 31 8.79 -1.58 18.21
N ARG A 32 7.88 -2.30 18.89
CA ARG A 32 6.48 -2.44 18.47
C ARG A 32 5.68 -1.13 18.54
N HIS A 33 5.89 -0.32 19.58
CA HIS A 33 5.18 0.95 19.77
C HIS A 33 5.61 1.97 18.70
N LEU A 34 6.92 2.03 18.43
CA LEU A 34 7.48 2.86 17.35
C LEU A 34 6.98 2.42 15.96
N LEU A 35 6.86 1.12 15.69
CA LEU A 35 6.23 0.63 14.45
C LEU A 35 4.77 1.09 14.34
N TYR A 36 3.99 1.00 15.42
CA TYR A 36 2.58 1.39 15.38
C TYR A 36 2.41 2.89 15.13
N GLU A 37 3.16 3.75 15.82
CA GLU A 37 3.03 5.20 15.66
C GLU A 37 3.60 5.71 14.33
N CYS A 38 4.77 5.21 13.91
CA CYS A 38 5.45 5.74 12.73
C CYS A 38 5.04 5.07 11.42
N TRP A 39 4.54 3.83 11.44
CA TRP A 39 4.27 3.06 10.22
C TRP A 39 2.80 2.66 10.04
N ALA A 40 2.07 2.28 11.09
CA ALA A 40 0.69 1.82 10.97
C ALA A 40 -0.38 2.93 11.07
N SER A 41 0.03 4.20 11.14
CA SER A 41 -0.88 5.33 11.20
C SER A 41 -1.25 5.82 9.80
N TRP A 42 -2.55 5.87 9.51
CA TRP A 42 -3.12 6.39 8.24
C TRP A 42 -2.64 7.79 7.88
N GLY A 43 -2.21 8.59 8.87
CA GLY A 43 -1.69 9.94 8.67
C GLY A 43 -0.23 10.02 8.20
N VAL A 44 0.47 8.90 7.98
CA VAL A 44 1.93 8.86 7.69
C VAL A 44 2.24 8.21 6.34
N TRP A 45 1.25 8.06 5.46
CA TRP A 45 1.40 7.39 4.15
C TRP A 45 2.39 8.06 3.19
N TYR A 46 2.70 9.35 3.39
CA TYR A 46 3.67 10.11 2.60
C TYR A 46 5.12 10.04 3.12
N LYS A 47 5.37 9.47 4.31
CA LYS A 47 6.74 9.30 4.81
C LYS A 47 7.35 8.00 4.29
N TYR A 48 8.69 8.01 4.16
CA TYR A 48 9.43 6.78 3.88
C TYR A 48 9.22 5.75 4.98
N GLN A 49 8.91 4.53 4.57
CA GLN A 49 8.68 3.41 5.46
C GLN A 49 9.99 3.03 6.20
N PRO A 50 9.98 2.87 7.55
CA PRO A 50 11.16 2.45 8.31
C PRO A 50 11.44 0.94 8.13
N LEU A 51 11.97 0.58 6.95
CA LEU A 51 12.18 -0.81 6.52
C LEU A 51 13.19 -1.56 7.40
N ASP A 52 14.20 -0.89 7.95
CA ASP A 52 15.18 -1.56 8.83
C ASP A 52 14.54 -2.04 10.15
N LEU A 53 13.61 -1.26 10.70
CA LEU A 53 12.90 -1.63 11.93
C LEU A 53 11.91 -2.77 11.68
N VAL A 54 11.18 -2.74 10.55
CA VAL A 54 10.30 -3.83 10.11
C VAL A 54 11.10 -5.11 9.86
N ARG A 55 12.28 -5.00 9.22
CA ARG A 55 13.17 -6.14 8.96
C ARG A 55 13.68 -6.78 10.25
N ARG A 56 14.09 -5.98 11.23
CA ARG A 56 14.55 -6.48 12.54
C ARG A 56 13.43 -7.15 13.33
N TYR A 57 12.19 -6.69 13.19
CA TYR A 57 11.05 -7.17 13.96
C TYR A 57 10.33 -8.39 13.34
N PHE A 58 10.00 -8.32 12.05
CA PHE A 58 9.25 -9.36 11.34
C PHE A 58 10.16 -10.29 10.53
N GLY A 59 11.44 -9.95 10.39
CA GLY A 59 12.38 -10.67 9.53
C GLY A 59 12.38 -10.17 8.09
N GLU A 60 13.34 -10.68 7.33
CA GLU A 60 13.65 -10.18 5.98
C GLU A 60 12.55 -10.46 4.94
N LYS A 61 11.85 -11.60 5.04
CA LYS A 61 10.77 -11.95 4.10
C LYS A 61 9.63 -10.93 4.13
N ILE A 62 9.18 -10.55 5.32
CA ILE A 62 8.09 -9.58 5.51
C ILE A 62 8.58 -8.16 5.22
N GLY A 63 9.80 -7.81 5.63
CA GLY A 63 10.42 -6.52 5.29
C GLY A 63 10.51 -6.28 3.78
N LEU A 64 10.93 -7.30 3.01
CA LEU A 64 11.03 -7.22 1.55
C LEU A 64 9.65 -7.10 0.89
N TYR A 65 8.64 -7.85 1.37
CA TYR A 65 7.27 -7.75 0.87
C TYR A 65 6.75 -6.31 0.95
N PHE A 66 6.90 -5.67 2.11
CA PHE A 66 6.44 -4.30 2.30
C PHE A 66 7.28 -3.27 1.52
N ALA A 67 8.61 -3.47 1.43
CA ALA A 67 9.47 -2.64 0.60
C ALA A 67 9.01 -2.63 -0.87
N TRP A 68 8.71 -3.82 -1.41
CA TRP A 68 8.24 -3.94 -2.78
C TRP A 68 6.85 -3.35 -2.97
N LEU A 69 5.93 -3.56 -2.02
CA LEU A 69 4.61 -2.96 -2.05
C LEU A 69 4.67 -1.42 -2.09
N GLY A 70 5.48 -0.82 -1.22
CA GLY A 70 5.68 0.64 -1.18
C GLY A 70 6.24 1.18 -2.50
N TRP A 71 7.27 0.52 -3.04
CA TRP A 71 7.83 0.84 -4.36
C TRP A 71 6.79 0.76 -5.48
N TYR A 72 6.01 -0.33 -5.51
CA TYR A 72 4.97 -0.54 -6.50
C TYR A 72 3.91 0.56 -6.45
N THR A 73 3.39 0.89 -5.26
CA THR A 73 2.45 2.00 -5.09
C THR A 73 3.05 3.35 -5.47
N GLY A 74 4.35 3.55 -5.23
CA GLY A 74 5.07 4.74 -5.67
C GLY A 74 5.11 4.89 -7.18
N MET A 75 5.29 3.79 -7.92
CA MET A 75 5.25 3.77 -9.39
C MET A 75 3.84 3.94 -9.96
N LEU A 76 2.79 3.59 -9.22
CA LEU A 76 1.41 3.83 -9.63
C LEU A 76 1.08 5.33 -9.69
N PHE A 77 1.72 6.16 -8.85
CA PHE A 77 1.46 7.59 -8.79
C PHE A 77 1.73 8.33 -10.12
N PRO A 78 2.92 8.23 -10.75
CA PRO A 78 3.16 8.83 -12.05
C PRO A 78 2.32 8.21 -13.16
N ALA A 79 2.06 6.89 -13.12
CA ALA A 79 1.20 6.22 -14.08
C ALA A 79 -0.24 6.74 -14.01
N ALA A 80 -0.78 6.93 -12.82
CA ALA A 80 -2.10 7.51 -12.59
C ALA A 80 -2.17 8.97 -13.07
N PHE A 81 -1.11 9.75 -12.86
CA PHE A 81 -1.06 11.14 -13.32
C PHE A 81 -1.11 11.25 -14.85
N ILE A 82 -0.33 10.42 -15.54
CA ILE A 82 -0.36 10.33 -17.01
C ILE A 82 -1.74 9.86 -17.48
N GLY A 83 -2.30 8.81 -16.86
CA GLY A 83 -3.63 8.30 -17.19
C GLY A 83 -4.73 9.35 -17.01
N LEU A 84 -4.66 10.15 -15.94
CA LEU A 84 -5.60 11.24 -15.69
C LEU A 84 -5.51 12.33 -16.77
N PHE A 85 -4.31 12.73 -17.18
CA PHE A 85 -4.16 13.72 -18.26
C PHE A 85 -4.71 13.23 -19.59
N VAL A 86 -4.42 11.98 -19.97
CA VAL A 86 -4.94 11.38 -21.20
C VAL A 86 -6.46 11.30 -21.15
N PHE A 87 -7.02 10.93 -20.01
CA PHE A 87 -8.48 10.90 -19.81
C PHE A 87 -9.11 12.28 -19.95
N LEU A 88 -8.56 13.31 -19.30
CA LEU A 88 -9.06 14.68 -19.38
C LEU A 88 -8.96 15.25 -20.80
N TYR A 89 -7.85 14.99 -21.50
CA TYR A 89 -7.70 15.38 -22.91
C TYR A 89 -8.76 14.71 -23.79
N GLY A 90 -9.02 13.42 -23.59
CA GLY A 90 -10.08 12.72 -24.31
C GLY A 90 -11.47 13.34 -24.08
N VAL A 91 -11.81 13.65 -22.82
CA VAL A 91 -13.11 14.25 -22.48
C VAL A 91 -13.28 15.64 -23.09
N THR A 92 -12.25 16.49 -23.06
CA THR A 92 -12.34 17.84 -23.64
C THR A 92 -12.45 17.79 -25.18
N THR A 93 -11.70 16.91 -25.83
CA THR A 93 -11.79 16.71 -27.28
C THR A 93 -13.17 16.21 -27.72
N LEU A 94 -13.74 15.24 -27.01
CA LEU A 94 -15.08 14.74 -27.29
C LEU A 94 -16.15 15.83 -27.11
N ASN A 95 -16.08 16.59 -26.02
CA ASN A 95 -17.02 17.68 -25.77
C ASN A 95 -16.94 18.77 -26.85
N HIS A 96 -15.73 19.14 -27.28
CA HIS A 96 -15.53 20.13 -28.34
C HIS A 96 -16.13 19.65 -29.68
N TYR A 97 -15.92 18.39 -30.06
CA TYR A 97 -16.50 17.82 -31.27
C TYR A 97 -18.03 17.75 -31.21
N LEU A 98 -18.60 17.31 -30.08
CA LEU A 98 -20.06 17.25 -29.91
C LEU A 98 -20.72 18.63 -30.03
N VAL A 99 -20.15 19.65 -29.38
CA VAL A 99 -20.66 21.03 -29.48
C VAL A 99 -20.54 21.57 -30.91
N TRP A 100 -19.43 21.30 -31.59
CA TRP A 100 -19.24 21.70 -32.98
C TRP A 100 -20.25 21.03 -33.91
N VAL A 101 -20.45 19.72 -33.78
CA VAL A 101 -21.42 18.94 -34.58
C VAL A 101 -22.84 19.45 -34.37
N VAL A 102 -23.27 19.66 -33.12
CA VAL A 102 -24.60 20.17 -32.81
C VAL A 102 -24.80 21.58 -33.36
N LYS A 103 -23.79 22.46 -33.25
CA LYS A 103 -23.86 23.80 -33.84
C LYS A 103 -23.93 23.77 -35.36
N HIS A 104 -23.17 22.89 -36.00
CA HIS A 104 -23.14 22.77 -37.46
C HIS A 104 -24.45 22.18 -38.00
N LEU A 105 -25.00 21.15 -37.35
CA LEU A 105 -26.33 20.60 -37.66
C LEU A 105 -27.43 21.65 -37.54
N ASN A 106 -27.46 22.41 -36.44
CA ASN A 106 -28.45 23.47 -36.26
C ASN A 106 -28.34 24.57 -37.33
N ALA A 107 -27.14 24.88 -37.81
CA ALA A 107 -26.93 25.87 -38.87
C ALA A 107 -27.35 25.38 -40.27
N ILE A 108 -27.40 24.07 -40.51
CA ILE A 108 -27.87 23.48 -41.78
C ILE A 108 -29.41 23.35 -41.79
N CYS A 109 -30.03 23.19 -40.62
CA CYS A 109 -31.48 23.02 -40.49
C CYS A 109 -32.29 24.34 -40.45
N THR A 110 -31.64 25.51 -40.45
CA THR A 110 -32.25 26.86 -40.53
C THR A 110 -32.02 27.48 -41.88
#